data_AF-A0A2V9ZHC3-F1
#
_entry.id   AF-A0A2V9ZHC3-F1
#
_cell.length_a   1.000
_cell.length_b   1.000
_cell.length_c   1.000
_cell.angle_alpha   90.00
_cell.angle_beta   90.00
_cell.angle_gamma   90.00
#
_symmetry.space_group_name_H-M   'P 1'
#
loop_
_entity.id
_entity.type
_entity.pdbx_description
1 polymer ?
#
loop_
_entity_poly.entity_id
_entity_poly.type
_entity_poly.pdbx_seq_one_letter_code
_entity_poly.pdbx_strand_id
1 'polypeptide(L)'
;MRMNADQIRDYTKFSQYVRTALPTVVREKRIVDGIKNHSGADEAIIKQGLMWNSGPIINVKPLVPQERDGKVYTPTGGYRLHSNTIDVSMADVGRYQTGQDTRTIQHGKVHLISVILLHELTHWAREKSGTNEDPDKEDGFEFEKEV
;
A
#
# COMPACT_ATOMS: atom_id res chain seq x y z
N MET A 1 -6.93 -7.13 1.17
CA MET A 1 -5.89 -7.20 2.20
C MET A 1 -6.37 -7.91 3.47
N ARG A 2 -5.44 -8.37 4.32
CA ARG A 2 -5.74 -8.91 5.66
C ARG A 2 -4.58 -8.65 6.62
N MET A 3 -4.78 -8.81 7.92
CA MET A 3 -3.74 -8.65 8.95
C MET A 3 -3.74 -9.84 9.90
N ASN A 4 -2.59 -10.10 10.55
CA ASN A 4 -2.48 -11.12 11.59
C ASN A 4 -3.20 -10.69 12.88
N ALA A 5 -3.71 -11.66 13.65
CA ALA A 5 -4.54 -11.40 14.83
C ALA A 5 -3.86 -10.51 15.88
N ASP A 6 -2.57 -10.73 16.15
CA ASP A 6 -1.82 -9.89 17.09
C ASP A 6 -1.71 -8.44 16.62
N GLN A 7 -1.38 -8.20 15.35
CA GLN A 7 -1.32 -6.85 14.79
C GLN A 7 -2.69 -6.19 14.70
N ILE A 8 -3.78 -6.95 14.53
CA ILE A 8 -5.14 -6.41 14.60
C ILE A 8 -5.42 -5.84 16.00
N ARG A 9 -5.01 -6.57 17.04
CA ARG A 9 -5.14 -6.14 18.44
C ARG A 9 -4.25 -4.94 18.76
N ASP A 10 -3.02 -4.94 18.27
CA ASP A 10 -2.03 -3.92 18.63
C ASP A 10 -2.23 -2.61 17.84
N TYR A 11 -2.83 -2.68 16.64
CA TYR A 11 -3.08 -1.54 15.74
C TYR A 11 -4.56 -1.41 15.37
N THR A 12 -5.43 -1.20 16.36
CA THR A 12 -6.90 -1.25 16.19
C THR A 12 -7.47 -0.24 15.18
N LYS A 13 -7.01 1.01 15.18
CA LYS A 13 -7.54 2.03 14.24
C LYS A 13 -7.11 1.71 12.81
N PHE A 14 -5.87 1.28 12.64
CA PHE A 14 -5.31 0.88 11.35
C PHE A 14 -6.01 -0.37 10.83
N SER A 15 -6.19 -1.40 11.65
CA SER A 15 -6.91 -2.61 11.25
C SER A 15 -8.37 -2.34 10.92
N GLN A 16 -9.03 -1.44 11.64
CA GLN A 16 -10.37 -0.96 11.30
C GLN A 16 -10.37 -0.27 9.94
N TYR A 17 -9.44 0.65 9.69
CA TYR A 17 -9.30 1.32 8.41
C TYR A 17 -9.11 0.35 7.24
N VAL A 18 -8.17 -0.60 7.35
CA VAL A 18 -7.93 -1.63 6.32
C VAL A 18 -9.18 -2.48 6.09
N ARG A 19 -9.95 -2.76 7.14
CA ARG A 19 -11.16 -3.60 7.04
C ARG A 19 -12.35 -2.86 6.43
N THR A 20 -12.54 -1.58 6.72
CA THR A 20 -13.81 -0.89 6.43
C THR A 20 -13.67 0.28 5.46
N ALA A 21 -12.59 1.07 5.58
CA ALA A 21 -12.42 2.28 4.79
C ALA A 21 -11.64 2.01 3.51
N LEU A 22 -10.49 1.31 3.58
CA LEU A 22 -9.67 0.99 2.41
C LEU A 22 -10.46 0.25 1.30
N PRO A 23 -11.35 -0.71 1.60
CA PRO A 23 -12.13 -1.38 0.55
C PRO A 23 -13.06 -0.44 -0.21
N THR A 24 -13.43 0.72 0.34
CA THR A 24 -14.27 1.69 -0.38
C THR A 24 -13.55 2.35 -1.55
N VAL A 25 -12.22 2.32 -1.57
CA VAL A 25 -11.36 2.83 -2.66
C VAL A 25 -11.63 2.13 -3.99
N VAL A 26 -12.20 0.92 -3.99
CA VAL A 26 -12.64 0.25 -5.23
C VAL A 26 -13.67 1.04 -6.04
N ARG A 27 -14.31 2.05 -5.43
CA ARG A 27 -15.29 2.94 -6.06
C ARG A 27 -14.64 4.19 -6.66
N GLU A 28 -13.40 4.48 -6.28
CA GLU A 28 -12.64 5.62 -6.76
C GLU A 28 -11.99 5.28 -8.10
N LYS A 29 -12.72 5.56 -9.18
CA LYS A 29 -12.30 5.19 -10.55
C LYS A 29 -10.88 5.65 -10.89
N ARG A 30 -10.51 6.86 -10.48
CA ARG A 30 -9.16 7.40 -10.73
C ARG A 30 -8.06 6.55 -10.08
N ILE A 31 -8.29 6.07 -8.85
CA ILE A 31 -7.33 5.22 -8.15
C ILE A 31 -7.25 3.85 -8.82
N VAL A 32 -8.39 3.24 -9.13
CA VAL A 32 -8.45 1.91 -9.75
C VAL A 32 -7.82 1.92 -11.15
N ASP A 33 -8.13 2.93 -11.96
CA ASP A 33 -7.56 3.11 -13.29
C ASP A 33 -6.04 3.36 -13.20
N GLY A 34 -5.57 4.17 -12.24
CA GLY A 34 -4.14 4.40 -12.01
C GLY A 34 -3.39 3.11 -11.67
N ILE A 35 -3.90 2.32 -10.71
CA ILE A 35 -3.29 1.02 -10.37
C ILE A 35 -3.26 0.13 -11.62
N LYS A 36 -4.34 0.08 -12.40
CA LYS A 36 -4.42 -0.71 -13.64
C LYS A 36 -3.37 -0.26 -14.66
N ASN A 37 -3.20 1.03 -14.87
CA ASN A 37 -2.24 1.59 -15.84
C ASN A 37 -0.79 1.22 -15.50
N HIS A 38 -0.45 1.18 -14.22
CA HIS A 38 0.93 0.96 -13.77
C HIS A 38 1.24 -0.51 -13.44
N SER A 39 0.24 -1.29 -13.00
CA SER A 39 0.40 -2.73 -12.76
C SER A 39 0.17 -3.59 -14.01
N GLY A 40 -0.66 -3.13 -14.95
CA GLY A 40 -1.17 -3.94 -16.05
C GLY A 40 -2.20 -4.99 -15.62
N ALA A 41 -2.61 -5.00 -14.35
CA ALA A 41 -3.61 -5.92 -13.83
C ALA A 41 -5.02 -5.56 -14.29
N ASP A 42 -5.89 -6.56 -14.36
CA ASP A 42 -7.32 -6.28 -14.56
C ASP A 42 -7.96 -5.71 -13.29
N GLU A 43 -9.16 -5.14 -13.47
CA GLU A 43 -9.90 -4.53 -12.38
C GLU A 43 -10.31 -5.55 -11.29
N ALA A 44 -10.44 -6.83 -11.65
CA ALA A 44 -10.82 -7.88 -10.70
C ALA A 44 -9.70 -8.19 -9.72
N ILE A 45 -8.44 -8.26 -10.18
CA ILE A 45 -7.25 -8.42 -9.34
C ILE A 45 -7.11 -7.23 -8.39
N ILE A 46 -7.27 -6.01 -8.89
CA ILE A 46 -7.14 -4.79 -8.08
C ILE A 46 -8.21 -4.76 -6.98
N LYS A 47 -9.47 -5.04 -7.34
CA LYS A 47 -10.58 -5.16 -6.38
C LYS A 47 -10.32 -6.25 -5.35
N GLN A 48 -9.85 -7.42 -5.79
CA GLN A 48 -9.46 -8.50 -4.87
C GLN A 48 -8.39 -8.03 -3.88
N GLY A 49 -7.40 -7.28 -4.34
CA GLY A 49 -6.34 -6.72 -3.52
C GLY A 49 -6.86 -5.77 -2.44
N LEU A 50 -7.78 -4.87 -2.77
CA LEU A 50 -8.36 -3.88 -1.86
C LEU A 50 -9.31 -4.49 -0.82
N MET A 51 -10.02 -5.56 -1.16
CA MET A 51 -11.06 -6.14 -0.32
C MET A 51 -10.50 -6.89 0.90
N TRP A 52 -11.14 -6.73 2.06
CA TRP A 52 -10.74 -7.42 3.29
C TRP A 52 -10.82 -8.95 3.12
N ASN A 53 -9.81 -9.68 3.63
CA ASN A 53 -9.66 -11.14 3.56
C ASN A 53 -9.48 -11.76 2.16
N SER A 54 -9.37 -11.00 1.08
CA SER A 54 -9.19 -11.56 -0.29
C SER A 54 -7.83 -11.29 -0.95
N GLY A 55 -7.08 -10.31 -0.43
CA GLY A 55 -5.83 -9.81 -1.01
C GLY A 55 -4.58 -10.12 -0.18
N PRO A 56 -3.50 -9.32 -0.30
CA PRO A 56 -2.25 -9.56 0.40
C PRO A 56 -2.37 -9.41 1.91
N ILE A 57 -1.45 -10.03 2.64
CA ILE A 57 -1.27 -9.84 4.09
C ILE A 57 -0.52 -8.53 4.30
N ILE A 58 -1.07 -7.63 5.10
CA ILE A 58 -0.33 -6.48 5.61
C ILE A 58 0.44 -6.94 6.83
N ASN A 59 1.74 -6.69 6.83
CA ASN A 59 2.64 -7.00 7.92
C ASN A 59 3.27 -5.70 8.47
N VAL A 60 2.84 -5.31 9.65
CA VAL A 60 3.38 -4.12 10.33
C VAL A 60 4.69 -4.49 11.03
N LYS A 61 5.80 -3.88 10.61
CA LYS A 61 7.12 -4.19 11.18
C LYS A 61 8.05 -2.98 11.19
N PRO A 62 9.13 -2.99 11.98
CA PRO A 62 10.23 -2.06 11.80
C PRO A 62 10.85 -2.25 10.40
N LEU A 63 10.94 -1.17 9.64
CA LEU A 63 11.65 -1.16 8.37
C LEU A 63 13.06 -0.59 8.58
N VAL A 64 14.05 -1.27 8.01
CA VAL A 64 15.47 -0.95 8.23
C VAL A 64 15.87 0.19 7.28
N PRO A 65 16.53 1.25 7.78
CA PRO A 65 17.10 2.28 6.92
C PRO A 65 18.09 1.68 5.91
N GLN A 66 18.02 2.16 4.69
CA GLN A 66 18.88 1.77 3.59
C GLN A 66 19.74 2.98 3.18
N GLU A 67 20.97 2.72 2.75
CA GLU A 67 21.83 3.75 2.19
C GLU A 67 21.86 3.63 0.67
N ARG A 68 21.51 4.71 -0.03
CA ARG A 68 21.57 4.80 -1.49
C ARG A 68 22.16 6.17 -1.86
N ASP A 69 23.18 6.17 -2.70
CA ASP A 69 23.87 7.39 -3.16
C ASP A 69 24.35 8.31 -2.01
N GLY A 70 24.84 7.72 -0.92
CA GLY A 70 25.32 8.45 0.27
C GLY A 70 24.22 9.09 1.11
N LYS A 71 22.95 8.75 0.86
CA LYS A 71 21.79 9.20 1.64
C LYS A 71 21.14 8.02 2.35
N VAL A 72 20.80 8.23 3.62
CA VAL A 72 20.01 7.28 4.39
C VAL A 72 18.53 7.52 4.11
N TYR A 73 17.86 6.52 3.59
CA TYR A 73 16.42 6.47 3.35
C TYR A 73 15.80 5.39 4.24
N THR A 74 14.69 5.71 4.90
CA THR A 74 13.91 4.67 5.60
C THR A 74 12.66 4.39 4.78
N PRO A 75 12.47 3.16 4.27
CA PRO A 75 11.26 2.82 3.53
C PRO A 75 10.03 2.90 4.44
N THR A 76 8.92 3.33 3.85
CA THR A 76 7.61 3.44 4.53
C THR A 76 6.72 2.22 4.25
N GLY A 77 6.91 1.58 3.11
CA GLY A 77 6.31 0.31 2.71
C GLY A 77 7.31 -0.58 1.99
N GLY A 78 6.89 -1.81 1.69
CA GLY A 78 7.59 -2.65 0.75
C GLY A 78 6.79 -3.87 0.34
N TYR A 79 6.82 -4.16 -0.95
CA TYR A 79 6.38 -5.42 -1.52
C TYR A 79 7.60 -6.27 -1.89
N ARG A 80 7.56 -7.55 -1.53
CA ARG A 80 8.58 -8.51 -1.98
C ARG A 80 8.00 -9.38 -3.07
N LEU A 81 8.70 -9.45 -4.20
CA LEU A 81 8.48 -10.42 -5.26
C LEU A 81 8.29 -11.84 -4.73
N HIS A 82 7.33 -12.56 -5.30
CA HIS A 82 6.92 -13.92 -4.95
C HIS A 82 6.40 -14.06 -3.53
N SER A 83 6.01 -12.95 -2.91
CA SER A 83 5.32 -12.94 -1.63
C SER A 83 3.82 -12.69 -1.83
N ASN A 84 3.07 -12.81 -0.74
CA ASN A 84 1.70 -12.30 -0.69
C ASN A 84 1.58 -11.31 0.48
N THR A 85 2.65 -10.54 0.69
CA THR A 85 2.82 -9.68 1.87
C THR A 85 3.20 -8.27 1.44
N ILE A 86 2.47 -7.30 1.97
CA ILE A 86 2.83 -5.89 1.96
C ILE A 86 3.36 -5.56 3.34
N ASP A 87 4.64 -5.23 3.43
CA ASP A 87 5.24 -4.73 4.65
C ASP A 87 4.93 -3.23 4.80
N VAL A 88 4.62 -2.80 6.01
CA VAL A 88 4.36 -1.38 6.32
C VAL A 88 5.12 -0.99 7.57
N SER A 89 5.73 0.20 7.52
CA SER A 89 6.47 0.79 8.63
C SER A 89 5.61 0.92 9.89
N MET A 90 6.08 0.30 10.97
CA MET A 90 5.50 0.46 12.30
C MET A 90 5.42 1.93 12.74
N ALA A 91 6.37 2.77 12.33
CA ALA A 91 6.37 4.19 12.68
C ALA A 91 5.22 4.94 11.99
N ASP A 92 4.94 4.64 10.73
CA ASP A 92 3.87 5.28 9.96
C ASP A 92 2.49 4.78 10.42
N VAL A 93 2.36 3.47 10.72
CA VAL A 93 1.17 2.95 11.40
C VAL A 93 0.97 3.64 12.75
N GLY A 94 2.04 3.86 13.52
CA GLY A 94 1.99 4.62 14.77
C GLY A 94 1.45 6.05 14.58
N ARG A 95 1.92 6.77 13.56
CA ARG A 95 1.41 8.10 13.20
C ARG A 95 -0.06 8.07 12.79
N TYR A 96 -0.48 7.03 12.07
CA TYR A 96 -1.88 6.85 11.71
C TYR A 96 -2.75 6.66 12.96
N GLN A 97 -2.30 5.81 13.87
CA GLN A 97 -2.98 5.54 15.14
C GLN A 97 -3.15 6.81 16.00
N THR A 98 -2.20 7.76 15.93
CA THR A 98 -2.24 9.04 16.66
C THR A 98 -2.85 10.20 15.85
N GLY A 99 -3.25 9.98 14.59
CA GLY A 99 -3.83 11.01 13.72
C GLY A 99 -2.81 11.98 13.09
N GLN A 100 -1.52 11.70 13.21
CA GLN A 100 -0.41 12.52 12.69
C GLN A 100 0.00 12.17 11.25
N ASP A 101 -0.67 11.19 10.65
CA ASP A 101 -0.38 10.67 9.30
C ASP A 101 -1.00 11.48 8.15
N THR A 102 -1.74 12.53 8.47
CA THR A 102 -2.44 13.33 7.46
C THR A 102 -1.49 14.25 6.71
N ARG A 103 -1.59 14.27 5.38
CA ARG A 103 -0.85 15.16 4.47
C ARG A 103 -1.81 16.08 3.73
N THR A 104 -1.45 17.36 3.64
CA THR A 104 -2.18 18.33 2.81
C THR A 104 -1.67 18.22 1.38
N ILE A 105 -2.60 18.02 0.45
CA ILE A 105 -2.37 18.04 -0.99
C ILE A 105 -3.22 19.15 -1.63
N GLN A 106 -2.99 19.45 -2.91
CA GLN A 106 -3.70 20.52 -3.62
C GLN A 106 -5.23 20.40 -3.53
N HIS A 107 -5.76 19.18 -3.48
CA HIS A 107 -7.19 18.90 -3.48
C HIS A 107 -7.75 18.45 -2.13
N GLY A 108 -7.00 18.60 -1.03
CA GLY A 108 -7.49 18.29 0.31
C GLY A 108 -6.47 17.62 1.21
N LYS A 109 -6.91 16.64 1.98
CA LYS A 109 -6.09 15.90 2.93
C LYS A 109 -6.17 14.41 2.64
N VAL A 110 -5.02 13.75 2.67
CA VAL A 110 -4.90 12.30 2.49
C VAL A 110 -4.11 11.70 3.65
N HIS A 111 -4.40 10.44 3.99
CA HIS A 111 -3.57 9.68 4.93
C HIS A 111 -2.39 9.08 4.17
N LEU A 112 -1.17 9.32 4.65
CA LEU A 112 0.03 8.76 4.04
C LEU A 112 0.00 7.22 4.07
N ILE A 113 -0.61 6.60 5.09
CA ILE A 113 -0.80 5.14 5.13
C ILE A 113 -1.65 4.62 3.97
N SER A 114 -2.62 5.41 3.49
CA SER A 114 -3.42 5.05 2.31
C SER A 114 -2.55 5.03 1.08
N VAL A 115 -1.69 6.04 0.91
CA VAL A 115 -0.76 6.13 -0.23
C VAL A 115 0.19 4.95 -0.23
N ILE A 116 0.83 4.65 0.91
CA ILE A 116 1.74 3.51 1.06
C ILE A 116 1.05 2.20 0.67
N LEU A 117 -0.16 1.95 1.17
CA LEU A 117 -0.86 0.70 0.85
C LEU A 117 -1.24 0.58 -0.63
N LEU A 118 -1.59 1.69 -1.29
CA LEU A 118 -1.94 1.68 -2.71
C LEU A 118 -0.70 1.57 -3.60
N HIS A 119 0.42 2.17 -3.19
CA HIS A 119 1.73 1.99 -3.81
C HIS A 119 2.10 0.51 -3.84
N GLU A 120 2.17 -0.13 -2.68
CA GLU A 120 2.59 -1.54 -2.59
C GLU A 120 1.57 -2.50 -3.20
N LEU A 121 0.28 -2.12 -3.21
CA LEU A 121 -0.74 -2.88 -3.92
C LEU A 121 -0.52 -2.87 -5.44
N THR A 122 0.04 -1.80 -6.01
CA THR A 122 0.34 -1.72 -7.44
C THR A 122 1.37 -2.77 -7.82
N HIS A 123 2.43 -2.92 -7.02
CA HIS A 123 3.44 -3.97 -7.18
C HIS A 123 2.83 -5.37 -7.03
N TRP A 124 2.05 -5.61 -5.97
CA TRP A 124 1.34 -6.89 -5.78
C TRP A 124 0.43 -7.24 -6.96
N ALA A 125 -0.32 -6.26 -7.47
CA ALA A 125 -1.26 -6.47 -8.57
C ALA A 125 -0.53 -6.87 -9.85
N ARG A 126 0.63 -6.24 -10.14
CA ARG A 126 1.47 -6.53 -11.30
C ARG A 126 1.96 -7.97 -11.28
N GLU A 127 2.56 -8.36 -10.17
CA GLU A 127 3.01 -9.74 -10.01
C GLU A 127 1.83 -10.71 -10.15
N LYS A 128 0.69 -10.39 -9.54
CA LYS A 128 -0.49 -11.24 -9.58
C LYS A 128 -1.07 -11.40 -10.98
N SER A 129 -0.98 -10.39 -11.84
CA SER A 129 -1.39 -10.47 -13.24
C SER A 129 -0.39 -11.18 -14.15
N GLY A 130 0.81 -11.51 -13.67
CA GLY A 130 1.87 -12.10 -14.49
C GLY A 130 2.41 -11.14 -15.55
N THR A 131 2.12 -9.85 -15.42
CA THR A 131 2.76 -8.80 -16.20
C THR A 131 4.18 -8.67 -15.67
N ASN A 132 5.19 -9.01 -16.47
CA ASN A 132 6.59 -9.07 -16.04
C ASN A 132 6.94 -7.89 -15.14
N GLU A 133 7.22 -8.15 -13.86
CA GLU A 133 7.74 -7.14 -12.95
C GLU A 133 9.12 -6.75 -13.45
N ASP A 134 9.28 -5.45 -13.73
CA ASP A 134 10.58 -4.89 -14.02
C ASP A 134 11.10 -4.33 -12.69
N PRO A 135 12.08 -4.99 -12.03
CA PRO A 135 12.56 -4.58 -10.72
C PRO A 135 13.24 -3.21 -10.74
N ASP A 136 13.58 -2.69 -11.93
CA ASP A 136 14.12 -1.34 -12.10
C ASP A 136 13.01 -0.27 -12.27
N LYS A 137 11.74 -0.68 -12.32
CA LYS A 137 10.58 0.20 -12.47
C LYS A 137 9.77 0.31 -11.19
N GLU A 138 9.77 1.50 -10.60
CA GLU A 138 8.95 1.82 -9.41
C GLU A 138 7.50 2.17 -9.81
N ASP A 139 6.70 1.16 -10.17
CA ASP A 139 5.32 1.34 -10.62
C ASP A 139 4.43 2.05 -9.58
N GLY A 140 4.65 1.77 -8.30
CA GLY A 140 3.95 2.48 -7.22
C GLY A 140 4.25 3.98 -7.23
N PHE A 141 5.49 4.39 -7.55
CA PHE A 141 5.86 5.80 -7.63
C PHE A 141 5.26 6.49 -8.86
N GLU A 142 5.19 5.79 -10.00
CA GLU A 142 4.50 6.34 -11.17
C GLU A 142 2.98 6.46 -10.94
N PHE A 143 2.37 5.48 -10.26
CA PHE A 143 0.99 5.56 -9.79
C PHE A 143 0.73 6.80 -8.94
N GLU A 144 1.60 7.09 -7.97
CA GLU A 144 1.47 8.26 -7.10
C GLU A 144 1.49 9.59 -7.85
N LYS A 145 2.16 9.66 -9.01
CA LYS A 145 2.19 10.88 -9.84
C LYS A 145 0.90 11.07 -10.65
N GLU A 146 0.22 9.99 -11.01
CA GLU A 146 -1.01 10.03 -11.83
C GLU A 146 -2.24 10.46 -11.01
N VAL A 147 -2.31 10.06 -9.73
CA VAL A 147 -3.53 10.05 -8.92
C VAL A 147 -3.70 11.26 -8.01
#